data_AF-A0A9X2FNL2-F1
#
_entry.id   AF-A0A9X2FNL2-F1
#
_cell.length_a   1.000
_cell.length_b   1.000
_cell.length_c   1.000
_cell.angle_alpha   90.00
_cell.angle_beta   90.00
_cell.angle_gamma   90.00
#
_symmetry.space_group_name_H-M   'P 1'
#
loop_
_entity.id
_entity.type
_entity.pdbx_description
1 polymer ?
#
loop_
_entity_poly.entity_id
_entity_poly.type
_entity_poly.pdbx_seq_one_letter_code
_entity_poly.pdbx_strand_id
1 'polypeptide(L)'
;MICTSIPAYDGDMYYIPYLPDGKYGRAWFVRQDWLDALGPGRPDRVDELYDMLVAFRDDDPNGNGKKNEGPFFVRDREELARLVTLWDGRSSGSDTPHDVMVTEAGRIAHPYAQENHRIGLSHIARRYEEGLIDRRSSPAAPAPATTLSPISRRPDPARREQATSETR
;
A
#
# COMPACT_ATOMS: atom_id res chain seq x y z
N MET A 1 -37.74 -7.30 1.21
CA MET A 1 -36.66 -8.31 1.31
C MET A 1 -35.60 -7.75 2.23
N ILE A 2 -35.59 -8.14 3.51
CA ILE A 2 -34.46 -7.84 4.39
C ILE A 2 -33.45 -8.94 4.11
N CYS A 3 -32.40 -8.60 3.36
CA CYS A 3 -31.34 -9.51 2.96
C CYS A 3 -30.61 -10.00 4.23
N THR A 4 -30.47 -11.31 4.34
CA THR A 4 -29.63 -12.09 5.27
C THR A 4 -28.56 -11.28 6.03
N SER A 5 -28.89 -10.88 7.26
CA SER A 5 -27.88 -10.63 8.30
C SER A 5 -27.13 -11.95 8.54
N ILE A 6 -25.81 -11.90 8.56
CA ILE A 6 -24.97 -13.06 8.90
C ILE A 6 -25.03 -13.17 10.43
N PRO A 7 -25.74 -14.16 11.00
CA PRO A 7 -25.74 -14.35 12.45
C PRO A 7 -24.31 -14.65 12.92
N ALA A 8 -24.02 -14.32 14.18
CA ALA A 8 -22.80 -14.80 14.82
C ALA A 8 -22.82 -16.34 14.93
N TYR A 9 -21.70 -16.92 15.37
CA TYR A 9 -21.56 -18.39 15.43
C TYR A 9 -22.64 -19.07 16.30
N ASP A 10 -23.19 -18.31 17.27
CA ASP A 10 -24.22 -18.70 18.22
C ASP A 10 -25.65 -18.49 17.68
N GLY A 11 -25.81 -17.90 16.48
CA GLY A 11 -27.10 -17.62 15.87
C GLY A 11 -27.67 -16.24 16.16
N ASP A 12 -27.06 -15.49 17.08
CA ASP A 12 -27.55 -14.17 17.50
C ASP A 12 -27.03 -13.04 16.61
N MET A 13 -27.75 -11.92 16.58
CA MET A 13 -27.36 -10.71 15.85
C MET A 13 -26.90 -9.63 16.81
N TYR A 14 -25.63 -9.25 16.72
CA TYR A 14 -25.04 -8.23 17.58
C TYR A 14 -24.93 -6.85 16.91
N TYR A 15 -25.19 -6.76 15.61
CA TYR A 15 -25.14 -5.50 14.87
C TYR A 15 -26.03 -5.52 13.62
N ILE A 16 -26.42 -4.33 13.16
CA ILE A 16 -27.08 -4.14 11.87
C ILE A 16 -25.99 -3.76 10.85
N PRO A 17 -25.73 -4.58 9.82
CA PRO A 17 -24.67 -4.28 8.85
C PRO A 17 -25.05 -3.09 7.96
N TYR A 18 -24.04 -2.32 7.56
CA TYR A 18 -24.19 -1.38 6.44
C TYR A 18 -24.25 -2.18 5.14
N LEU A 19 -25.29 -1.92 4.34
CA LEU A 19 -25.49 -2.54 3.03
C LEU A 19 -25.22 -1.49 1.95
N PRO A 20 -23.98 -1.42 1.41
CA PRO A 20 -23.70 -0.51 0.32
C PRO A 20 -24.53 -0.90 -0.91
N ASP A 21 -25.10 0.11 -1.57
CA ASP A 21 -25.75 -0.05 -2.87
C ASP A 21 -24.84 0.51 -3.97
N GLY A 22 -24.63 -0.27 -5.02
CA GLY A 22 -23.68 0.05 -6.11
C GLY A 22 -22.72 -1.10 -6.42
N LYS A 23 -22.33 -1.20 -7.70
CA LYS A 23 -21.47 -2.28 -8.22
C LYS A 23 -19.98 -1.93 -8.22
N TYR A 24 -19.64 -0.65 -8.40
CA TYR A 24 -18.26 -0.20 -8.57
C TYR A 24 -17.91 0.80 -7.46
N GLY A 25 -16.80 0.57 -6.76
CA GLY A 25 -16.34 1.45 -5.67
C GLY A 25 -15.11 2.30 -6.01
N ARG A 26 -14.34 1.94 -7.03
CA ARG A 26 -13.06 2.58 -7.38
C ARG A 26 -12.85 2.62 -8.90
N ALA A 27 -12.09 3.61 -9.35
CA ALA A 27 -11.69 3.78 -10.73
C ALA A 27 -10.29 4.41 -10.80
N TRP A 28 -9.62 4.21 -11.93
CA TRP A 28 -8.38 4.90 -12.28
C TRP A 28 -8.69 6.26 -12.89
N PHE A 29 -7.93 7.28 -12.48
CA PHE A 29 -8.07 8.64 -12.98
C PHE A 29 -6.71 9.16 -13.44
N VAL A 30 -6.71 9.94 -14.52
CA VAL A 30 -5.52 10.56 -15.10
C VAL A 30 -5.82 12.00 -15.48
N ARG A 31 -4.80 12.87 -15.43
CA ARG A 31 -4.89 14.26 -15.87
C ARG A 31 -4.89 14.33 -17.40
N GLN A 32 -6.08 14.46 -17.98
CA GLN A 32 -6.23 14.52 -19.44
C GLN A 32 -5.49 15.71 -20.05
N ASP A 33 -5.49 16.85 -19.38
CA ASP A 33 -4.76 18.05 -19.81
C ASP A 33 -3.24 17.84 -19.87
N TRP A 34 -2.69 16.98 -19.01
CA TRP A 34 -1.27 16.61 -19.06
C TRP A 34 -0.96 15.65 -20.21
N LEU A 35 -1.89 14.74 -20.51
CA LEU A 35 -1.78 13.88 -21.70
C LEU A 35 -1.81 14.70 -22.98
N ASP A 36 -2.73 15.67 -23.07
CA ASP A 36 -2.88 16.52 -24.25
C ASP A 36 -1.66 17.44 -24.44
N ALA A 37 -1.04 17.90 -23.35
CA ALA A 37 0.15 18.76 -23.39
C ALA A 37 1.42 18.02 -23.84
N LEU A 38 1.63 16.79 -23.36
CA LEU A 38 2.85 16.01 -23.65
C LEU A 38 2.70 15.14 -24.90
N GLY A 39 1.47 14.86 -25.34
CA GLY A 39 1.17 13.96 -26.45
C GLY A 39 1.16 12.44 -26.18
N PRO A 40 1.46 11.87 -24.99
CA PRO A 40 1.23 10.46 -24.77
C PRO A 40 -0.28 10.19 -24.72
N GLY A 41 -0.72 9.18 -25.45
CA GLY A 41 -2.10 8.70 -25.38
C GLY A 41 -2.44 8.09 -24.02
N ARG A 42 -3.70 7.67 -23.86
CA ARG A 42 -4.12 6.89 -22.69
C ARG A 42 -3.35 5.56 -22.66
N PRO A 43 -2.73 5.17 -21.54
CA PRO A 43 -2.02 3.90 -21.45
C PRO A 43 -3.02 2.73 -21.41
N ASP A 44 -2.77 1.70 -22.19
CA ASP A 44 -3.51 0.43 -22.17
C ASP A 44 -2.66 -0.71 -21.54
N ARG A 45 -1.36 -0.46 -21.29
CA ARG A 45 -0.41 -1.42 -20.69
C ARG A 45 0.32 -0.83 -19.47
N VAL A 46 0.83 -1.71 -18.61
CA VAL A 46 1.57 -1.32 -17.40
C VAL A 46 2.89 -0.60 -17.73
N ASP A 47 3.53 -0.97 -18.84
CA ASP A 47 4.76 -0.34 -19.31
C ASP A 47 4.48 1.06 -19.87
N GLU A 48 3.41 1.23 -20.63
CA GLU A 48 2.95 2.55 -21.11
C GLU A 48 2.53 3.46 -19.96
N LEU A 49 1.87 2.90 -18.94
CA LEU A 49 1.56 3.63 -17.71
C LEU A 49 2.84 4.11 -17.02
N TYR A 50 3.90 3.29 -17.01
CA TYR A 50 5.19 3.69 -16.45
C TYR A 50 5.82 4.84 -17.25
N ASP A 51 5.88 4.73 -18.58
CA ASP A 51 6.44 5.77 -19.44
C ASP A 51 5.66 7.10 -19.32
N MET A 52 4.33 7.02 -19.23
CA MET A 52 3.47 8.18 -18.96
C MET A 52 3.79 8.85 -17.61
N LEU A 53 3.98 8.06 -16.55
CA LEU A 53 4.33 8.61 -15.23
C LEU A 53 5.73 9.24 -15.23
N VAL A 54 6.68 8.69 -16.00
CA VAL A 54 8.01 9.26 -16.19
C VAL A 54 7.91 10.61 -16.91
N ALA A 55 7.13 10.70 -17.99
CA ALA A 55 6.90 11.94 -18.71
C ALA A 55 6.29 13.02 -17.79
N PHE A 56 5.31 12.65 -16.96
CA PHE A 56 4.71 13.57 -15.97
C PHE A 56 5.72 14.11 -14.95
N ARG A 57 6.77 13.36 -14.62
CA ARG A 57 7.82 13.78 -13.71
C ARG A 57 8.84 14.69 -14.38
N ASP A 58 9.22 14.39 -15.62
CA ASP A 58 10.39 14.97 -16.26
C ASP A 58 10.09 16.10 -17.25
N ASP A 59 8.91 16.10 -17.86
CA ASP A 59 8.58 16.98 -18.98
C ASP A 59 7.70 18.19 -18.60
N ASP A 60 7.54 18.47 -17.29
CA ASP A 60 6.84 19.64 -16.76
C ASP A 60 5.47 19.91 -17.43
N PRO A 61 4.50 18.97 -17.30
CA PRO A 61 3.21 19.08 -17.98
C PRO A 61 2.38 20.30 -17.53
N ASN A 62 2.74 20.96 -16.45
CA ASN A 62 2.07 22.18 -15.99
C ASN A 62 2.78 23.48 -16.40
N GLY A 63 3.97 23.39 -17.00
CA GLY A 63 4.71 24.50 -17.59
C GLY A 63 5.28 25.51 -16.59
N ASN A 64 5.51 25.12 -15.33
CA ASN A 64 5.97 26.05 -14.29
C ASN A 64 7.51 26.11 -14.14
N GLY A 65 8.25 25.28 -14.86
CA GLY A 65 9.71 25.18 -14.86
C GLY A 65 10.31 24.51 -13.63
N LYS A 66 9.51 23.86 -12.77
CA LYS A 66 9.95 23.18 -11.55
C LYS A 66 9.46 21.73 -11.57
N LYS A 67 10.32 20.82 -11.13
CA LYS A 67 9.97 19.41 -10.92
C LYS A 67 9.22 19.22 -9.61
N ASN A 68 7.94 19.56 -9.57
CA ASN A 68 7.08 19.46 -8.39
C ASN A 68 5.80 18.63 -8.62
N GLU A 69 5.73 17.93 -9.72
CA GLU A 69 4.66 17.02 -10.10
C GLU A 69 4.69 15.77 -9.21
N GLY A 70 3.50 15.32 -8.80
CA GLY A 70 3.31 13.99 -8.21
C GLY A 70 2.62 13.10 -9.24
N PRO A 71 3.36 12.28 -10.02
CA PRO A 71 2.79 11.57 -11.17
C PRO A 71 1.65 10.63 -10.78
N PHE A 72 1.81 9.92 -9.66
CA PHE A 72 0.79 9.04 -9.10
C PHE A 72 0.63 9.27 -7.61
N PHE A 73 -0.62 9.33 -7.13
CA PHE A 73 -0.93 9.39 -5.71
C PHE A 73 -2.16 8.55 -5.39
N VAL A 74 -2.26 8.14 -4.12
CA VAL A 74 -3.45 7.49 -3.56
C VAL A 74 -3.91 8.24 -2.33
N ARG A 75 -5.20 8.12 -2.03
CA ARG A 75 -5.80 8.71 -0.82
C ARG A 75 -5.50 7.88 0.42
N ASP A 76 -5.61 6.57 0.28
CA ASP A 76 -5.48 5.60 1.37
C ASP A 76 -4.28 4.68 1.13
N ARG A 77 -3.67 4.20 2.21
CA ARG A 77 -2.43 3.41 2.15
C ARG A 77 -2.67 2.03 1.57
N GLU A 78 -3.86 1.50 1.80
CA GLU A 78 -4.33 0.20 1.32
C GLU A 78 -4.38 0.19 -0.21
N GLU A 79 -4.64 1.35 -0.84
CA GLU A 79 -4.63 1.49 -2.30
C GLU A 79 -3.22 1.44 -2.88
N LEU A 80 -2.20 1.87 -2.13
CA LEU A 80 -0.80 1.69 -2.54
C LEU A 80 -0.46 0.20 -2.62
N ALA A 81 -0.85 -0.58 -1.62
CA ALA A 81 -0.68 -2.04 -1.64
C ALA A 81 -1.53 -2.71 -2.73
N ARG A 82 -2.65 -2.10 -3.14
CA ARG A 82 -3.54 -2.62 -4.20
C ARG A 82 -2.97 -2.49 -5.61
N LEU A 83 -1.96 -1.64 -5.82
CA LEU A 83 -1.23 -1.54 -7.09
C LEU A 83 -0.60 -2.86 -7.55
N VAL A 84 -0.41 -3.83 -6.65
CA VAL A 84 0.09 -5.17 -7.01
C VAL A 84 -0.80 -5.86 -8.06
N THR A 85 -2.06 -5.44 -8.20
CA THR A 85 -3.01 -5.90 -9.22
C THR A 85 -2.54 -5.63 -10.65
N LEU A 86 -1.66 -4.64 -10.87
CA LEU A 86 -1.03 -4.41 -12.18
C LEU A 86 -0.14 -5.59 -12.61
N TRP A 87 0.34 -6.39 -11.66
CA TRP A 87 1.18 -7.57 -11.89
C TRP A 87 0.49 -8.87 -11.46
N ASP A 88 -0.84 -8.91 -11.60
CA ASP A 88 -1.65 -10.08 -11.26
C ASP A 88 -1.51 -10.52 -9.77
N GLY A 89 -1.11 -9.58 -8.91
CA GLY A 89 -1.10 -9.72 -7.48
C GLY A 89 -2.45 -9.37 -6.87
N ARG A 90 -2.70 -9.86 -5.66
CA ARG A 90 -3.87 -9.47 -4.86
C ARG A 90 -3.43 -8.85 -3.55
N SER A 91 -4.14 -7.81 -3.09
CA SER A 91 -3.93 -7.21 -1.76
C SER A 91 -5.05 -7.52 -0.77
N SER A 92 -6.23 -7.91 -1.28
CA SER A 92 -7.37 -8.36 -0.50
C SER A 92 -8.26 -9.33 -1.30
N GLY A 93 -8.95 -10.22 -0.61
CA GLY A 93 -10.01 -11.07 -1.15
C GLY A 93 -11.36 -10.36 -1.34
N SER A 94 -11.61 -9.27 -0.61
CA SER A 94 -12.86 -8.51 -0.65
C SER A 94 -12.60 -6.99 -0.67
N ASP A 95 -13.65 -6.19 -0.47
CA ASP A 95 -13.51 -4.75 -0.29
C ASP A 95 -12.89 -4.38 1.07
N THR A 96 -13.02 -5.28 2.06
CA THR A 96 -12.36 -5.15 3.36
C THR A 96 -10.85 -5.26 3.17
N PRO A 97 -10.04 -4.32 3.69
CA PRO A 97 -8.58 -4.44 3.63
C PRO A 97 -8.07 -5.72 4.29
N HIS A 98 -7.00 -6.31 3.75
CA HIS A 98 -6.31 -7.48 4.31
C HIS A 98 -7.15 -8.76 4.42
N ASP A 99 -8.27 -8.85 3.72
CA ASP A 99 -9.12 -10.02 3.79
C ASP A 99 -8.50 -11.22 3.06
N VAL A 100 -8.84 -12.42 3.54
CA VAL A 100 -8.45 -13.67 2.91
C VAL A 100 -9.15 -13.81 1.56
N MET A 101 -8.48 -14.47 0.62
CA MET A 101 -9.04 -14.79 -0.69
C MET A 101 -9.34 -16.27 -0.80
N VAL A 102 -10.33 -16.60 -1.63
CA VAL A 102 -10.54 -17.96 -2.12
C VAL A 102 -9.75 -18.11 -3.42
N THR A 103 -8.83 -19.06 -3.44
CA THR A 103 -8.06 -19.44 -4.62
C THR A 103 -8.95 -20.17 -5.63
N GLU A 104 -8.53 -20.26 -6.90
CA GLU A 104 -9.26 -21.02 -7.93
C GLU A 104 -9.45 -22.50 -7.56
N ALA A 105 -8.53 -23.06 -6.77
CA ALA A 105 -8.62 -24.42 -6.24
C ALA A 105 -9.59 -24.57 -5.05
N GLY A 106 -10.36 -23.53 -4.72
CA GLY A 106 -11.33 -23.52 -3.61
C GLY A 106 -10.69 -23.46 -2.21
N ARG A 107 -9.40 -23.17 -2.10
CA ARG A 107 -8.70 -23.04 -0.80
C ARG A 107 -8.66 -21.59 -0.34
N ILE A 108 -8.74 -21.36 0.97
CA ILE A 108 -8.53 -20.06 1.58
C ILE A 108 -7.03 -19.76 1.62
N ALA A 109 -6.62 -18.59 1.16
CA ALA A 109 -5.24 -18.12 1.21
C ALA A 109 -5.18 -16.62 1.53
N HIS A 110 -4.08 -16.19 2.14
CA HIS A 110 -3.83 -14.77 2.34
C HIS A 110 -3.18 -14.16 1.09
N PRO A 111 -3.66 -13.02 0.56
CA PRO A 111 -3.10 -12.40 -0.65
C PRO A 111 -1.60 -12.08 -0.53
N TYR A 112 -1.15 -11.67 0.66
CA TYR A 112 0.26 -11.31 0.90
C TYR A 112 1.22 -12.49 0.85
N ALA A 113 0.72 -13.73 0.96
CA ALA A 113 1.54 -14.93 0.87
C ALA A 113 1.78 -15.38 -0.58
N GLN A 114 1.17 -14.72 -1.56
CA GLN A 114 1.30 -15.07 -2.97
C GLN A 114 2.57 -14.50 -3.58
N GLU A 115 3.17 -15.24 -4.52
CA GLU A 115 4.40 -14.81 -5.19
C GLU A 115 4.17 -13.54 -6.03
N ASN A 116 3.04 -13.44 -6.73
CA ASN A 116 2.68 -12.24 -7.49
C ASN A 116 2.54 -10.99 -6.59
N HIS A 117 2.17 -11.17 -5.31
CA HIS A 117 2.16 -10.06 -4.36
C HIS A 117 3.59 -9.55 -4.10
N ARG A 118 4.55 -10.46 -3.89
CA ARG A 118 5.96 -10.12 -3.71
C ARG A 118 6.54 -9.42 -4.95
N ILE A 119 6.24 -9.93 -6.14
CA ILE A 119 6.67 -9.35 -7.42
C ILE A 119 6.07 -7.95 -7.60
N GLY A 120 4.75 -7.81 -7.46
CA GLY A 120 4.08 -6.52 -7.57
C GLY A 120 4.63 -5.50 -6.58
N LEU A 121 4.88 -5.91 -5.33
CA LEU A 121 5.45 -5.04 -4.31
C LEU A 121 6.86 -4.56 -4.67
N SER A 122 7.68 -5.41 -5.28
CA SER A 122 9.00 -5.00 -5.77
C SER A 122 8.92 -3.94 -6.88
N HIS A 123 7.94 -4.04 -7.78
CA HIS A 123 7.71 -3.04 -8.82
C HIS A 123 7.18 -1.71 -8.27
N ILE A 124 6.35 -1.76 -7.22
CA ILE A 124 5.86 -0.56 -6.51
C ILE A 124 7.03 0.11 -5.79
N ALA A 125 7.86 -0.66 -5.08
CA ALA A 125 9.03 -0.13 -4.36
C ALA A 125 9.97 0.61 -5.32
N ARG A 126 10.27 0.01 -6.48
CA ARG A 126 11.09 0.65 -7.51
C ARG A 126 10.49 1.98 -8.00
N ARG A 127 9.19 2.03 -8.29
CA ARG A 127 8.50 3.26 -8.74
C ARG A 127 8.49 4.34 -7.65
N TYR A 128 8.45 3.93 -6.39
CA TYR A 128 8.56 4.84 -5.26
C TYR A 128 9.98 5.42 -5.13
N GLU A 129 11.02 4.60 -5.32
CA GLU A 129 12.42 5.04 -5.36
C GLU A 129 12.70 6.01 -6.53
N GLU A 130 12.08 5.76 -7.68
CA GLU A 130 12.16 6.61 -8.88
C GLU A 130 11.31 7.90 -8.75
N GLY A 131 10.58 8.08 -7.65
CA GLY A 131 9.77 9.28 -7.39
C GLY A 131 8.49 9.37 -8.22
N LEU A 132 8.03 8.28 -8.83
CA LEU A 132 6.79 8.24 -9.62
C LEU A 132 5.54 8.18 -8.74
N ILE A 133 5.68 7.71 -7.51
CA ILE A 133 4.61 7.66 -6.51
C ILE A 133 4.87 8.75 -5.48
N ASP A 134 3.87 9.59 -5.20
CA ASP A 134 4.01 10.71 -4.25
C ASP A 134 4.49 10.18 -2.90
N ARG A 135 5.59 10.75 -2.42
CA ARG A 135 6.19 10.39 -1.14
C ARG A 135 5.21 10.51 0.03
N ARG A 136 4.28 11.46 -0.05
CA ARG A 136 3.22 11.71 0.95
C ARG A 136 2.22 10.58 1.05
N SER A 137 2.08 9.76 0.00
CA SER A 137 1.21 8.57 0.02
C SER A 137 1.78 7.43 0.86
N SER A 138 3.06 7.50 1.26
CA SER A 138 3.73 6.49 2.08
C SER A 138 3.92 6.97 3.54
N PRO A 139 3.82 6.05 4.53
CA PRO A 139 4.21 6.35 5.91
C PRO A 139 5.68 6.75 6.09
N ALA A 140 6.54 6.39 5.13
CA ALA A 140 7.95 6.68 5.19
C ALA A 140 8.25 8.04 4.53
N ALA A 141 8.05 9.12 5.28
CA ALA A 141 9.07 10.16 5.22
C ALA A 141 10.42 9.45 5.45
N PRO A 142 11.50 9.75 4.70
CA PRO A 142 12.78 9.17 5.07
C PRO A 142 13.05 9.68 6.47
N ALA A 143 13.03 8.81 7.47
CA ALA A 143 13.75 9.13 8.68
C ALA A 143 15.18 9.44 8.19
N PRO A 144 15.75 10.62 8.50
CA PRO A 144 17.16 10.84 8.20
C PRO A 144 17.90 9.64 8.78
N ALA A 145 18.74 9.00 7.96
CA ALA A 145 19.41 7.74 8.27
C ALA A 145 19.92 7.78 9.71
N THR A 146 19.10 7.24 10.62
CA THR A 146 19.43 7.25 12.03
C THR A 146 20.39 6.09 12.15
N THR A 147 21.68 6.42 12.17
CA THR A 147 22.75 5.53 12.59
C THR A 147 22.22 4.78 13.81
N LEU A 148 21.90 3.50 13.62
CA LEU A 148 21.43 2.65 14.69
C LEU A 148 22.56 2.61 15.72
N SER A 149 22.40 3.35 16.81
CA SER A 149 23.29 3.21 17.96
C SER A 149 23.29 1.73 18.35
N PRO A 150 24.48 1.11 18.52
CA PRO A 150 24.55 -0.31 18.80
C PRO A 150 23.75 -0.61 20.07
N ILE A 151 22.86 -1.59 19.98
CA ILE A 151 22.03 -2.07 21.08
C ILE A 151 22.95 -2.32 22.29
N SER A 152 22.80 -1.49 23.32
CA SER A 152 23.47 -1.69 24.59
C SER A 152 23.07 -3.07 25.13
N ARG A 153 24.04 -3.98 25.21
CA ARG A 153 23.81 -5.32 25.75
C ARG A 153 23.28 -5.16 27.18
N ARG A 154 22.20 -5.89 27.49
CA ARG A 154 21.61 -5.93 28.84
C ARG A 154 22.72 -6.16 29.89
N PRO A 155 22.68 -5.47 31.04
CA PRO A 155 23.67 -5.69 32.08
C PRO A 155 23.57 -7.13 32.60
N ASP A 156 24.75 -7.73 32.77
CA ASP A 156 24.98 -9.09 33.27
C ASP A 156 24.32 -9.29 34.66
N PRO A 157 23.52 -10.36 34.86
CA PRO A 157 22.85 -10.64 36.14
C PRO A 157 23.81 -10.85 37.33
N ALA A 158 25.12 -11.02 37.10
CA ALA A 158 26.10 -11.23 38.17
C ALA A 158 26.37 -10.01 39.07
N ARG A 159 25.88 -8.80 38.73
CA ARG A 159 26.15 -7.58 39.54
C ARG A 159 25.14 -7.30 40.65
N ARG A 160 24.16 -8.18 40.87
CA ARG A 160 23.08 -7.94 41.86
C ARG A 160 23.39 -8.42 43.28
N GLU A 161 24.49 -9.15 43.50
CA GLU A 161 24.81 -9.72 44.82
C GLU A 161 25.80 -8.89 45.67
N GLN A 162 26.37 -7.79 45.15
CA GLN A 162 27.29 -6.95 45.93
C GLN A 162 26.63 -5.73 46.60
N ALA A 163 25.32 -5.52 46.42
CA ALA A 163 24.62 -4.34 46.96
C ALA A 163 23.81 -4.61 48.24
N THR A 164 23.81 -5.85 48.77
CA THR A 164 23.03 -6.23 49.96
C THR A 164 23.87 -6.47 51.22
N SER A 165 25.19 -6.18 51.21
CA SER A 165 26.04 -6.31 52.41
C SER A 165 26.42 -4.98 53.09
N GLU A 166 25.96 -3.82 52.59
CA GLU A 166 26.18 -2.51 53.23
C GLU A 166 24.87 -1.93 53.76
N THR A 167 24.16 -2.68 54.60
CA THR A 167 23.23 -2.10 55.58
C THR A 167 23.15 -3.04 56.78
N ARG A 168 24.12 -2.94 57.68
CA ARG A 168 23.95 -3.34 59.08
C ARG A 168 24.81 -2.47 59.98
#